data_AF-A0A8T2UR11-F1
#
_entry.id   AF-A0A8T2UR11-F1
#
_cell.length_a   1.000
_cell.length_b   1.000
_cell.length_c   1.000
_cell.angle_alpha   90.00
_cell.angle_beta   90.00
_cell.angle_gamma   90.00
#
_symmetry.space_group_name_H-M   'P 1'
#
loop_
_entity.id
_entity.type
_entity.pdbx_description
1 polymer ?
#
loop_
_entity_poly.entity_id
_entity_poly.type
_entity_poly.pdbx_seq_one_letter_code
_entity_poly.pdbx_strand_id
1 'polypeptide(L)'
;MAEGEETCRICLETSSLGPVSTSKLSESLIPDEDRLISPCACSGTQAFVHFKCLRKWQTAVMSSRRPSANLSPALICSVCTQKFSVAPLRPALVVRIWKSLTNYSYEVAGLCIVLCACYLALAGHNLHSLLEELGSGLMLAREVFPCSFQFTALEDKCSSRTCSLIGSRWGSGRLNLQPGTLLVATPAMPSPFFFGSVVLLYEHKRCSGSRGLVLNMQSEEQRISEWEKKMAPAISNPSVLGRIAHGTGGPLAQHDWMMLNRCACCGSLSSKDSPCSSQIEGDGKLYSKDWGQELLPGVFLGRDVSPVFVRSKEEPAIFSHQVLHGHAEWFVGQLWSEVKRGLWVTKQNASEILLSTPPHELWHVLIRE
;
A
#
# COMPACT_ATOMS: atom_id res chain seq x y z
N MET A 1 1.56 11.95 -41.00
CA MET A 1 1.42 12.44 -39.61
C MET A 1 0.65 11.36 -38.87
N ALA A 2 1.26 10.70 -37.89
CA ALA A 2 0.65 9.57 -37.20
C ALA A 2 -0.47 10.07 -36.28
N GLU A 3 -1.72 9.70 -36.56
CA GLU A 3 -2.84 9.87 -35.63
C GLU A 3 -2.58 8.94 -34.44
N GLY A 4 -2.19 9.50 -33.30
CA GLY A 4 -2.09 8.74 -32.06
C GLY A 4 -3.48 8.37 -31.56
N GLU A 5 -3.71 7.09 -31.28
CA GLU A 5 -4.98 6.63 -30.72
C GLU A 5 -5.30 7.37 -29.41
N GLU A 6 -6.49 7.95 -29.35
CA GLU A 6 -6.96 8.69 -28.18
C GLU A 6 -7.39 7.70 -27.08
N THR A 7 -6.57 7.56 -26.04
CA THR A 7 -6.84 6.66 -24.90
C THR A 7 -7.37 7.41 -23.68
N CYS A 8 -8.23 6.78 -22.88
CA CYS A 8 -8.66 7.33 -21.59
C CYS A 8 -7.49 7.41 -20.59
N ARG A 9 -7.18 8.60 -20.06
CA ARG A 9 -6.09 8.76 -19.07
C ARG A 9 -6.29 8.04 -17.72
N ILE A 10 -7.48 7.51 -17.44
CA ILE A 10 -7.80 6.82 -16.18
C ILE A 10 -7.74 5.29 -16.32
N CYS A 11 -8.35 4.73 -17.37
CA CYS A 11 -8.38 3.27 -17.58
C CYS A 11 -7.50 2.77 -18.72
N LEU A 12 -6.88 3.68 -19.49
CA LEU A 12 -5.97 3.40 -20.61
C LEU A 12 -6.60 2.66 -21.81
N GLU A 13 -7.94 2.55 -21.83
CA GLU A 13 -8.69 1.97 -22.94
C GLU A 13 -9.07 3.04 -23.97
N THR A 14 -9.14 2.65 -25.26
CA THR A 14 -9.69 3.45 -26.36
C THR A 14 -11.22 3.32 -26.40
N SER A 15 -11.92 4.34 -26.94
CA SER A 15 -13.37 4.26 -27.15
C SER A 15 -13.68 3.80 -28.57
N SER A 16 -14.69 2.96 -28.73
CA SER A 16 -15.23 2.57 -30.05
C SER A 16 -16.03 3.69 -30.73
N LEU A 17 -16.19 4.84 -30.06
CA LEU A 17 -16.97 5.99 -30.50
C LEU A 17 -16.07 7.23 -30.56
N GLY A 18 -16.03 7.90 -31.73
CA GLY A 18 -15.17 9.06 -31.96
C GLY A 18 -15.43 10.25 -31.02
N PRO A 19 -14.42 11.10 -30.80
CA PRO A 19 -14.55 12.28 -29.94
C PRO A 19 -15.50 13.31 -30.55
N VAL A 20 -16.25 14.04 -29.71
CA VAL A 20 -16.99 15.23 -30.15
C VAL A 20 -16.72 16.36 -29.18
N SER A 21 -16.43 17.55 -29.73
CA SER A 21 -16.36 18.79 -28.98
C SER A 21 -17.68 19.05 -28.23
N THR A 22 -17.60 19.38 -26.94
CA THR A 22 -18.71 19.56 -26.01
C THR A 22 -19.63 20.77 -26.30
N SER A 23 -19.65 21.29 -27.53
CA SER A 23 -20.50 22.41 -27.95
C SER A 23 -21.87 22.00 -28.51
N LYS A 24 -22.13 20.69 -28.70
CA LYS A 24 -23.45 20.16 -29.12
C LYS A 24 -23.82 18.93 -28.30
N LEU A 25 -24.36 19.17 -27.11
CA LEU A 25 -25.13 18.18 -26.34
C LEU A 25 -26.62 18.58 -26.44
N SER A 26 -27.25 18.26 -27.56
CA SER A 26 -28.71 18.29 -27.71
C SER A 26 -29.23 16.86 -27.82
N GLU A 27 -30.22 16.55 -26.98
CA GLU A 27 -31.16 15.44 -27.04
C GLU A 27 -30.61 14.01 -27.25
N SER A 28 -30.01 13.43 -26.21
CA SER A 28 -30.25 12.01 -25.87
C SER A 28 -30.10 11.82 -24.36
N LEU A 29 -31.13 11.27 -23.72
CA LEU A 29 -31.34 11.29 -22.26
C LEU A 29 -30.42 10.35 -21.45
N ILE A 30 -29.40 9.75 -22.07
CA ILE A 30 -28.37 8.96 -21.39
C ILE A 30 -27.04 9.28 -22.07
N PRO A 31 -26.12 10.03 -21.43
CA PRO A 31 -24.77 10.16 -21.95
C PRO A 31 -24.15 8.77 -22.03
N ASP A 32 -23.70 8.37 -23.22
CA ASP A 32 -23.03 7.11 -23.42
C ASP A 32 -21.81 7.01 -22.48
N GLU A 33 -21.88 6.13 -21.49
CA GLU A 33 -20.94 6.05 -20.37
C GLU A 33 -19.52 5.65 -20.84
N ASP A 34 -19.40 5.05 -22.03
CA ASP A 34 -18.15 4.60 -22.66
C ASP A 34 -17.52 5.62 -23.61
N ARG A 35 -18.09 6.83 -23.71
CA ARG A 35 -17.58 7.90 -24.58
C ARG A 35 -16.40 8.66 -23.97
N LEU A 36 -15.37 8.93 -24.78
CA LEU A 36 -14.26 9.81 -24.43
C LEU A 36 -14.67 11.29 -24.50
N ILE A 37 -14.31 12.05 -23.48
CA ILE A 37 -14.54 13.48 -23.38
C ILE A 37 -13.25 14.21 -23.03
N SER A 38 -13.16 15.50 -23.41
CA SER A 38 -12.11 16.43 -23.00
C SER A 38 -12.68 17.42 -21.97
N PRO A 39 -12.68 17.09 -20.67
CA PRO A 39 -13.41 17.86 -19.67
C PRO A 39 -12.68 19.14 -19.23
N CYS A 40 -11.44 19.36 -19.67
CA CYS A 40 -10.60 20.52 -19.35
C CYS A 40 -9.64 20.82 -20.52
N ALA A 41 -8.95 21.96 -20.51
CA ALA A 41 -8.01 22.38 -21.57
C ALA A 41 -6.64 21.68 -21.55
N CYS A 42 -6.57 20.42 -21.08
CA CYS A 42 -5.36 19.61 -21.24
C CYS A 42 -5.18 19.22 -22.71
N SER A 43 -3.94 19.09 -23.17
CA SER A 43 -3.58 18.67 -24.53
C SER A 43 -2.91 17.29 -24.54
N GLY A 44 -2.84 16.66 -25.73
CA GLY A 44 -2.24 15.34 -25.92
C GLY A 44 -3.06 14.20 -25.27
N THR A 45 -2.39 13.11 -24.91
CA THR A 45 -3.03 11.92 -24.31
C THR A 45 -3.68 12.18 -22.95
N GLN A 46 -3.32 13.30 -22.29
CA GLN A 46 -3.92 13.72 -21.01
C GLN A 46 -5.23 14.51 -21.17
N ALA A 47 -5.62 14.83 -22.42
CA ALA A 47 -6.85 15.55 -22.72
C ALA A 47 -8.10 14.69 -22.50
N PHE A 48 -8.01 13.39 -22.78
CA PHE A 48 -9.18 12.52 -22.90
C PHE A 48 -9.42 11.63 -21.67
N VAL A 49 -10.69 11.49 -21.30
CA VAL A 49 -11.15 10.60 -20.23
C VAL A 49 -12.55 10.09 -20.53
N HIS A 50 -12.85 8.83 -20.19
CA HIS A 50 -14.22 8.34 -20.27
C HIS A 50 -15.14 9.09 -19.30
N PHE A 51 -16.38 9.33 -19.72
CA PHE A 51 -17.40 9.94 -18.89
C PHE A 51 -17.62 9.16 -17.57
N LYS A 52 -17.72 7.82 -17.64
CA LYS A 52 -17.83 6.94 -16.45
C LYS A 52 -16.63 7.05 -15.52
N CYS A 53 -15.42 7.12 -16.09
CA CYS A 53 -14.18 7.16 -15.32
C CYS A 53 -14.03 8.48 -14.56
N LEU A 54 -14.36 9.60 -15.22
CA LEU A 54 -14.38 10.91 -14.58
C LEU A 54 -15.39 10.95 -13.42
N ARG A 55 -16.61 10.43 -13.63
CA ARG A 55 -17.64 10.37 -12.58
C ARG A 55 -17.21 9.53 -11.37
N LYS A 56 -16.72 8.31 -11.60
CA LYS A 56 -16.24 7.42 -10.52
C LYS A 56 -15.15 8.08 -9.69
N TRP A 57 -14.21 8.75 -10.34
CA TRP A 57 -13.15 9.50 -9.66
C TRP A 57 -13.70 10.68 -8.86
N GLN A 58 -14.59 11.49 -9.43
CA GLN A 58 -15.24 12.61 -8.73
C GLN A 58 -15.99 12.13 -7.47
N THR A 59 -16.74 11.03 -7.57
CA THR A 59 -17.45 10.44 -6.43
C THR A 59 -16.49 9.93 -5.35
N ALA A 60 -15.40 9.24 -5.72
CA ALA A 60 -14.40 8.76 -4.78
C ALA A 60 -13.73 9.91 -4.00
N VAL A 61 -13.35 10.98 -4.71
CA VAL A 61 -12.74 12.19 -4.12
C VAL A 61 -13.72 12.92 -3.18
N MET A 62 -15.01 12.95 -3.51
CA MET A 62 -16.04 13.55 -2.66
C MET A 62 -16.38 12.70 -1.44
N SER A 63 -16.28 11.37 -1.53
CA SER A 63 -16.63 10.44 -0.44
C SER A 63 -15.55 10.29 0.64
N SER A 64 -14.29 10.56 0.31
CA SER A 64 -13.15 10.44 1.21
C SER A 64 -12.92 11.67 2.10
N ARG A 65 -13.73 12.73 1.96
CA ARG A 65 -13.57 14.00 2.69
C ARG A 65 -14.64 14.22 3.76
N ARG A 66 -14.25 14.91 4.84
CA ARG A 66 -15.15 15.37 5.90
C ARG A 66 -16.26 16.28 5.31
N PRO A 67 -17.48 16.29 5.87
CA PRO A 67 -18.64 17.04 5.35
C PRO A 67 -18.42 18.55 5.11
N SER A 68 -17.38 19.14 5.69
CA SER A 68 -17.08 20.59 5.64
C SER A 68 -15.80 20.95 4.85
N ALA A 69 -15.18 20.02 4.12
CA ALA A 69 -13.98 20.31 3.33
C ALA A 69 -14.34 20.81 1.91
N ASN A 70 -13.63 21.83 1.44
CA ASN A 70 -13.79 22.41 0.11
C ASN A 70 -13.85 21.33 -1.00
N LEU A 71 -14.91 21.35 -1.81
CA LEU A 71 -15.14 20.46 -2.97
C LEU A 71 -14.18 20.74 -4.15
N SER A 72 -13.22 21.65 -3.97
CA SER A 72 -12.36 22.17 -5.03
C SER A 72 -11.60 21.09 -5.84
N PRO A 73 -11.10 19.98 -5.28
CA PRO A 73 -10.32 19.01 -6.07
C PRO A 73 -11.18 18.14 -6.98
N ALA A 74 -12.45 17.89 -6.65
CA ALA A 74 -13.35 17.11 -7.51
C ALA A 74 -13.85 17.94 -8.72
N LEU A 75 -13.69 19.26 -8.66
CA LEU A 75 -14.20 20.22 -9.63
C LEU A 75 -13.11 20.79 -10.53
N ILE A 76 -11.84 20.63 -10.18
CA ILE A 76 -10.70 21.27 -10.84
C ILE A 76 -9.72 20.19 -11.32
N CYS A 77 -9.23 20.35 -12.55
CA CYS A 77 -8.17 19.49 -13.07
C CYS A 77 -6.85 19.76 -12.35
N SER A 78 -6.20 18.71 -11.85
CA SER A 78 -4.88 18.81 -11.18
C SER A 78 -3.74 19.22 -12.12
N VAL A 79 -3.92 19.10 -13.43
CA VAL A 79 -2.90 19.40 -14.44
C VAL A 79 -3.04 20.85 -14.92
N CYS A 80 -4.16 21.19 -15.55
CA CYS A 80 -4.35 22.52 -16.14
C CYS A 80 -5.06 23.52 -15.21
N THR A 81 -5.43 23.12 -13.98
CA THR A 81 -6.14 23.95 -12.99
C THR A 81 -7.49 24.54 -13.42
N GLN A 82 -8.01 24.14 -14.58
CA GLN A 82 -9.33 24.54 -15.07
C GLN A 82 -10.43 23.69 -14.44
N LYS A 83 -11.63 24.28 -14.27
CA LYS A 83 -12.82 23.56 -13.83
C LYS A 83 -13.24 22.52 -14.88
N PHE A 84 -13.66 21.36 -14.42
CA PHE A 84 -14.23 20.35 -15.31
C PHE A 84 -15.57 20.84 -15.89
N SER A 85 -15.80 20.59 -17.19
CA SER A 85 -17.08 20.86 -17.86
C SER A 85 -18.21 19.95 -17.36
N VAL A 86 -17.87 18.82 -16.73
CA VAL A 86 -18.83 17.84 -16.18
C VAL A 86 -18.95 18.00 -14.67
N ALA A 87 -20.15 18.33 -14.19
CA ALA A 87 -20.46 18.42 -12.77
C ALA A 87 -20.56 17.03 -12.12
N PRO A 88 -20.13 16.86 -10.85
CA PRO A 88 -20.25 15.60 -10.14
C PRO A 88 -21.71 15.26 -9.85
N LEU A 89 -22.06 13.97 -9.84
CA LEU A 89 -23.36 13.52 -9.35
C LEU A 89 -23.51 13.94 -7.89
N ARG A 90 -24.45 14.86 -7.61
CA ARG A 90 -24.89 15.08 -6.23
C ARG A 90 -25.56 13.78 -5.77
N PRO A 91 -25.11 13.12 -4.69
CA PRO A 91 -25.84 11.98 -4.19
C PRO A 91 -27.25 12.45 -3.84
N ALA A 92 -28.26 11.86 -4.47
CA ALA A 92 -29.66 12.22 -4.26
C ALA A 92 -29.97 12.19 -2.75
N LEU A 93 -30.86 13.05 -2.29
CA LEU A 93 -31.36 13.04 -0.90
C LEU A 93 -31.74 11.61 -0.46
N VAL A 94 -32.26 10.81 -1.39
CA VAL A 94 -32.57 9.39 -1.22
C VAL A 94 -31.36 8.58 -0.75
N VAL A 95 -30.16 8.75 -1.32
CA VAL A 95 -28.96 7.99 -0.91
C VAL A 95 -28.49 8.39 0.50
N ARG A 96 -28.62 9.67 0.86
CA ARG A 96 -28.31 10.15 2.22
C ARG A 96 -29.33 9.61 3.23
N ILE A 97 -30.61 9.65 2.88
CA ILE A 97 -31.71 9.12 3.70
C ILE A 97 -31.54 7.60 3.86
N TRP A 98 -31.25 6.87 2.79
CA TRP A 98 -31.04 5.42 2.82
C TRP A 98 -29.84 5.06 3.70
N LYS A 99 -28.70 5.75 3.55
CA LYS A 99 -27.52 5.53 4.40
C LYS A 99 -27.80 5.84 5.88
N SER A 100 -28.61 6.85 6.16
CA SER A 100 -29.03 7.20 7.53
C SER A 100 -30.00 6.18 8.11
N LEU A 101 -30.97 5.71 7.31
CA LEU A 101 -31.93 4.66 7.71
C LEU A 101 -31.24 3.32 7.93
N THR A 102 -30.29 2.94 7.07
CA THR A 102 -29.51 1.70 7.26
C THR A 102 -28.66 1.79 8.52
N ASN A 103 -27.99 2.92 8.78
CA ASN A 103 -27.22 3.09 10.01
C ASN A 103 -28.13 3.02 11.25
N TYR A 104 -29.30 3.64 11.21
CA TYR A 104 -30.27 3.58 12.31
C TYR A 104 -30.81 2.16 12.53
N SER A 105 -31.04 1.40 11.45
CA SER A 105 -31.48 0.01 11.54
C SER A 105 -30.45 -0.89 12.22
N TYR A 106 -29.15 -0.62 12.05
CA TYR A 106 -28.08 -1.37 12.72
C TYR A 106 -27.96 -1.02 14.21
N GLU A 107 -28.11 0.26 14.57
CA GLU A 107 -28.15 0.69 15.98
C GLU A 107 -29.33 0.05 16.73
N VAL A 108 -30.52 0.05 16.12
CA VAL A 108 -31.72 -0.58 16.70
C VAL A 108 -31.55 -2.11 16.79
N ALA A 109 -31.00 -2.76 15.76
CA ALA A 109 -30.72 -4.19 15.80
C ALA A 109 -29.72 -4.55 16.90
N GLY A 110 -28.66 -3.75 17.07
CA GLY A 110 -27.69 -3.92 18.17
C GLY A 110 -28.35 -3.80 19.54
N LEU A 111 -29.23 -2.81 19.72
CA LEU A 111 -29.95 -2.59 20.97
C LEU A 111 -30.92 -3.75 21.28
N CYS A 112 -31.60 -4.30 20.27
CA CYS A 112 -32.45 -5.48 20.39
C CYS A 112 -31.66 -6.74 20.77
N ILE A 113 -30.45 -6.93 20.23
CA ILE A 113 -29.56 -8.05 20.58
C ILE A 113 -29.12 -7.95 22.04
N VAL A 114 -28.72 -6.74 22.49
CA VAL A 114 -28.33 -6.50 23.89
C VAL A 114 -29.51 -6.75 24.83
N LEU A 115 -30.71 -6.27 24.49
CA LEU A 115 -31.92 -6.50 25.29
C LEU A 115 -32.31 -7.99 25.33
N CYS A 116 -32.17 -8.73 24.23
CA CYS A 116 -32.37 -10.19 24.21
C CYS A 116 -31.33 -10.90 25.09
N ALA A 117 -30.06 -10.52 25.02
CA ALA A 117 -29.01 -11.09 25.85
C ALA A 117 -29.25 -10.81 27.35
N CYS A 118 -29.68 -9.60 27.70
CA CYS A 118 -30.07 -9.25 29.08
C CYS A 118 -31.31 -10.03 29.55
N TYR A 119 -32.31 -10.21 28.69
CA TYR A 119 -33.51 -11.01 29.01
C TYR A 119 -33.14 -12.48 29.24
N LEU A 120 -32.29 -13.06 28.39
CA LEU A 120 -31.81 -14.44 28.54
C LEU A 120 -30.91 -14.63 29.78
N ALA A 121 -30.12 -13.63 30.14
CA ALA A 121 -29.32 -13.62 31.37
C ALA A 121 -30.20 -13.49 32.64
N LEU A 122 -31.25 -12.67 32.60
CA LEU A 122 -32.22 -12.51 33.69
C LEU A 122 -33.15 -13.73 33.82
N ALA A 123 -33.43 -14.43 32.72
CA ALA A 123 -34.23 -15.66 32.68
C ALA A 123 -33.50 -16.91 33.19
N GLY A 124 -32.25 -16.79 33.64
CA GLY A 124 -31.56 -17.84 34.39
C GLY A 124 -31.04 -19.02 33.56
N HIS A 125 -30.74 -18.83 32.28
CA HIS A 125 -30.07 -19.87 31.49
C HIS A 125 -28.55 -19.82 31.63
N ASN A 126 -27.92 -21.01 31.65
CA ASN A 126 -26.50 -21.23 31.96
C ASN A 126 -25.55 -20.29 31.18
N LEU A 127 -24.92 -19.38 31.92
CA LEU A 127 -24.01 -18.30 31.46
C LEU A 127 -22.86 -18.77 30.55
N HIS A 128 -22.52 -20.06 30.58
CA HIS A 128 -21.37 -20.62 29.86
C HIS A 128 -21.61 -20.78 28.35
N SER A 129 -22.83 -21.14 27.92
CA SER A 129 -23.16 -21.28 26.49
C SER A 129 -23.24 -19.92 25.78
N LEU A 130 -23.69 -18.89 26.50
CA LEU A 130 -23.79 -17.53 25.96
C LEU A 130 -22.42 -16.88 25.74
N LEU A 131 -21.40 -17.21 26.55
CA LEU A 131 -20.05 -16.67 26.36
C LEU A 131 -19.37 -17.19 25.07
N GLU A 132 -19.63 -18.44 24.67
CA GLU A 132 -19.13 -18.99 23.41
C GLU A 132 -19.86 -18.43 22.18
N GLU A 133 -21.18 -18.25 22.25
CA GLU A 133 -21.95 -17.66 21.16
C GLU A 133 -21.69 -16.14 21.00
N LEU A 134 -21.52 -15.40 22.10
CA LEU A 134 -21.14 -13.98 22.06
C LEU A 134 -19.73 -13.80 21.47
N GLY A 135 -18.80 -14.70 21.80
CA GLY A 135 -17.45 -14.73 21.20
C GLY A 135 -17.49 -14.98 19.69
N SER A 136 -18.38 -15.87 19.24
CA SER A 136 -18.61 -16.19 17.83
C SER A 136 -19.26 -15.01 17.08
N GLY A 137 -20.20 -14.31 17.70
CA GLY A 137 -20.84 -13.11 17.17
C GLY A 137 -19.89 -11.91 17.07
N LEU A 138 -19.02 -11.70 18.07
CA LEU A 138 -17.97 -10.68 18.04
C LEU A 138 -16.90 -10.97 16.98
N MET A 139 -16.57 -12.25 16.74
CA MET A 139 -15.66 -12.68 15.67
C MET A 139 -16.25 -12.39 14.27
N LEU A 140 -17.54 -12.66 14.06
CA LEU A 140 -18.24 -12.30 12.82
C LEU A 140 -18.37 -10.79 12.65
N ALA A 141 -18.64 -10.05 13.73
CA ALA A 141 -18.66 -8.60 13.70
C ALA A 141 -17.28 -8.01 13.34
N ARG A 142 -16.19 -8.58 13.87
CA ARG A 142 -14.82 -8.15 13.53
C ARG A 142 -14.46 -8.37 12.05
N GLU A 143 -15.07 -9.35 11.37
CA GLU A 143 -14.92 -9.57 9.93
C GLU A 143 -15.80 -8.65 9.06
N VAL A 144 -16.96 -8.23 9.55
CA VAL A 144 -17.97 -7.44 8.80
C VAL A 144 -17.83 -5.92 9.01
N PHE A 145 -17.34 -5.45 10.16
CA PHE A 145 -17.28 -4.03 10.53
C PHE A 145 -15.99 -3.20 10.28
N PRO A 146 -14.90 -3.64 9.61
CA PRO A 146 -13.58 -3.05 9.88
C PRO A 146 -13.35 -1.58 9.46
N CYS A 147 -14.15 -0.98 8.57
CA CYS A 147 -13.83 0.35 8.04
C CYS A 147 -14.64 1.51 8.65
N SER A 148 -15.66 1.23 9.48
CA SER A 148 -16.59 2.27 9.99
C SER A 148 -16.33 2.68 11.44
N PHE A 149 -15.67 1.84 12.24
CA PHE A 149 -15.34 2.14 13.64
C PHE A 149 -13.82 2.16 13.84
N GLN A 150 -13.28 3.34 14.09
CA GLN A 150 -11.88 3.54 14.41
C GLN A 150 -11.63 3.13 15.87
N PHE A 151 -11.63 1.82 16.16
CA PHE A 151 -11.12 1.28 17.42
C PHE A 151 -9.60 1.19 17.34
N THR A 152 -8.92 2.32 17.54
CA THR A 152 -7.48 2.34 17.81
C THR A 152 -7.24 2.03 19.27
N ALA A 153 -7.35 0.75 19.68
CA ALA A 153 -6.75 0.19 20.90
C ALA A 153 -7.23 -1.25 21.08
N LEU A 154 -6.41 -2.23 20.67
CA LEU A 154 -6.25 -3.58 21.28
C LEU A 154 -5.42 -4.54 20.40
N GLU A 155 -4.43 -4.03 19.64
CA GLU A 155 -3.47 -4.93 18.95
C GLU A 155 -2.06 -4.94 19.57
N ASP A 156 -1.84 -4.26 20.70
CA ASP A 156 -0.58 -4.38 21.43
C ASP A 156 -0.72 -5.23 22.69
N LYS A 157 0.08 -6.31 22.72
CA LYS A 157 0.33 -7.31 23.79
C LYS A 157 -0.59 -8.53 23.81
N CYS A 158 -0.30 -9.49 22.92
CA CYS A 158 -0.43 -10.90 23.27
C CYS A 158 0.96 -11.48 23.61
N SER A 159 1.48 -11.12 24.79
CA SER A 159 2.63 -11.79 25.41
C SER A 159 2.12 -12.76 26.46
N SER A 160 1.43 -13.83 26.04
CA SER A 160 1.09 -14.94 26.91
C SER A 160 1.16 -16.25 26.13
N ARG A 161 1.88 -17.23 26.69
CA ARG A 161 2.19 -18.55 26.11
C ARG A 161 0.98 -19.50 25.99
N THR A 162 -0.23 -18.98 25.80
CA THR A 162 -1.48 -19.77 25.80
C THR A 162 -2.27 -19.72 24.49
N CYS A 163 -1.81 -18.98 23.47
CA CYS A 163 -2.44 -18.99 22.15
C CYS A 163 -2.13 -20.21 21.26
N SER A 164 -1.58 -21.29 21.81
CA SER A 164 -1.16 -22.47 21.02
C SER A 164 -2.24 -23.53 20.80
N LEU A 165 -3.51 -23.32 21.17
CA LEU A 165 -4.52 -24.40 21.13
C LEU A 165 -5.86 -24.12 20.42
N ILE A 166 -6.00 -23.01 19.69
CA ILE A 166 -7.21 -22.76 18.84
C ILE A 166 -6.85 -22.47 17.37
N GLY A 167 -5.57 -22.58 16.98
CA GLY A 167 -5.11 -22.31 15.61
C GLY A 167 -5.13 -23.50 14.64
N SER A 168 -5.49 -24.71 15.07
CA SER A 168 -5.25 -25.94 14.30
C SER A 168 -6.52 -26.66 13.87
N ARG A 169 -7.44 -26.00 13.15
CA ARG A 169 -8.45 -26.78 12.40
C ARG A 169 -9.14 -26.15 11.19
N TRP A 170 -8.66 -25.04 10.63
CA TRP A 170 -9.34 -24.44 9.46
C TRP A 170 -8.33 -24.15 8.35
N GLY A 171 -8.02 -25.23 7.62
CA GLY A 171 -7.31 -25.17 6.33
C GLY A 171 -8.25 -24.64 5.25
N SER A 172 -8.15 -23.34 5.00
CA SER A 172 -8.59 -22.70 3.76
C SER A 172 -7.58 -21.58 3.54
N GLY A 173 -6.75 -21.70 2.50
CA GLY A 173 -5.57 -20.85 2.29
C GLY A 173 -5.87 -19.36 2.32
N ARG A 174 -5.84 -18.75 3.52
CA ARG A 174 -5.91 -17.30 3.68
C ARG A 174 -4.55 -16.77 3.26
N LEU A 175 -4.51 -16.06 2.12
CA LEU A 175 -3.37 -15.25 1.71
C LEU A 175 -3.06 -14.25 2.84
N ASN A 176 -2.04 -14.57 3.63
CA ASN A 176 -1.68 -13.78 4.81
C ASN A 176 -0.79 -12.60 4.36
N LEU A 177 -1.40 -11.54 3.83
CA LEU A 177 -0.68 -10.32 3.48
C LEU A 177 -0.28 -9.60 4.76
N GLN A 178 1.02 -9.55 5.04
CA GLN A 178 1.59 -8.84 6.18
C GLN A 178 2.90 -8.15 5.75
N PRO A 179 3.35 -7.10 6.47
CA PRO A 179 4.71 -6.58 6.29
C PRO A 179 5.75 -7.72 6.32
N GLY A 180 6.73 -7.67 5.42
CA GLY A 180 7.68 -8.75 5.15
C GLY A 180 7.27 -9.71 4.02
N THR A 181 6.01 -9.68 3.56
CA THR A 181 5.59 -10.50 2.41
C THR A 181 6.23 -10.00 1.12
N LEU A 182 6.79 -10.91 0.30
CA LEU A 182 7.22 -10.58 -1.05
C LEU A 182 6.08 -10.80 -2.06
N LEU A 183 5.93 -9.85 -2.98
CA LEU A 183 5.04 -9.92 -4.12
C LEU A 183 5.89 -10.07 -5.39
N VAL A 184 5.67 -11.16 -6.11
CA VAL A 184 6.38 -11.48 -7.35
C VAL A 184 5.42 -11.27 -8.50
N ALA A 185 5.73 -10.36 -9.41
CA ALA A 185 4.88 -10.09 -10.57
C ALA A 185 4.84 -11.30 -11.49
N THR A 186 3.65 -11.73 -11.92
CA THR A 186 3.53 -12.81 -12.90
C THR A 186 3.69 -12.28 -14.33
N PRO A 187 3.92 -13.15 -15.33
CA PRO A 187 3.90 -12.75 -16.74
C PRO A 187 2.56 -12.15 -17.21
N ALA A 188 1.47 -12.35 -16.45
CA ALA A 188 0.17 -11.75 -16.73
C ALA A 188 0.06 -10.29 -16.23
N MET A 189 1.10 -9.73 -15.62
CA MET A 189 1.14 -8.35 -15.13
C MET A 189 0.95 -7.36 -16.28
N PRO A 190 -0.16 -6.59 -16.32
CA PRO A 190 -0.44 -5.68 -17.44
C PRO A 190 0.38 -4.39 -17.36
N SER A 191 0.84 -4.00 -16.15
CA SER A 191 1.62 -2.79 -15.97
C SER A 191 3.06 -3.00 -16.43
N PRO A 192 3.57 -2.23 -17.41
CA PRO A 192 4.96 -2.33 -17.84
C PRO A 192 5.96 -2.03 -16.73
N PHE A 193 5.58 -1.16 -15.78
CA PHE A 193 6.42 -0.79 -14.65
C PHE A 193 6.62 -1.95 -13.67
N PHE A 194 5.56 -2.74 -13.45
CA PHE A 194 5.60 -3.85 -12.49
C PHE A 194 5.89 -5.19 -13.15
N PHE A 195 5.90 -5.28 -14.47
CA PHE A 195 6.29 -6.50 -15.18
C PHE A 195 7.70 -6.91 -14.78
N GLY A 196 7.87 -8.17 -14.37
CA GLY A 196 9.16 -8.66 -13.91
C GLY A 196 9.64 -8.09 -12.57
N SER A 197 8.78 -7.40 -11.80
CA SER A 197 9.17 -6.78 -10.53
C SER A 197 8.99 -7.72 -9.32
N VAL A 198 9.82 -7.51 -8.30
CA VAL A 198 9.66 -8.09 -6.97
C VAL A 198 9.48 -6.95 -5.97
N VAL A 199 8.38 -6.97 -5.23
CA VAL A 199 8.03 -5.96 -4.24
C VAL A 199 8.09 -6.54 -2.84
N LEU A 200 8.81 -5.90 -1.93
CA LEU A 200 8.71 -6.14 -0.49
C LEU A 200 7.62 -5.27 0.12
N LEU A 201 6.63 -5.91 0.73
CA LEU A 201 5.58 -5.21 1.46
C LEU A 201 6.11 -4.75 2.82
N TYR A 202 6.04 -3.46 3.14
CA TYR A 202 6.49 -2.91 4.42
C TYR A 202 5.34 -2.34 5.26
N GLU A 203 4.21 -2.05 4.64
CA GLU A 203 2.99 -1.64 5.34
C GLU A 203 1.79 -2.36 4.73
N HIS A 204 0.99 -3.01 5.56
CA HIS A 204 -0.29 -3.56 5.14
C HIS A 204 -1.31 -3.35 6.24
N LYS A 205 -2.37 -2.60 5.92
CA LYS A 205 -3.45 -2.32 6.84
C LYS A 205 -4.77 -2.53 6.12
N ARG A 206 -5.64 -3.34 6.72
CA ARG A 206 -6.95 -3.70 6.15
C ARG A 206 -7.76 -2.48 5.68
N CYS A 207 -7.65 -1.36 6.39
CA CYS A 207 -8.48 -0.17 6.16
C CYS A 207 -7.73 1.04 5.59
N SER A 208 -6.40 0.98 5.45
CA SER A 208 -5.62 2.11 4.90
C SER A 208 -4.79 1.75 3.67
N GLY A 209 -4.92 0.52 3.16
CA GLY A 209 -4.21 0.08 1.96
C GLY A 209 -2.88 -0.58 2.29
N SER A 210 -2.04 -0.71 1.26
CA SER A 210 -0.76 -1.42 1.37
C SER A 210 0.33 -0.59 0.73
N ARG A 211 1.56 -0.71 1.24
CA ARG A 211 2.75 -0.09 0.66
C ARG A 211 3.89 -1.06 0.57
N GLY A 212 4.63 -0.95 -0.52
CA GLY A 212 5.74 -1.83 -0.81
C GLY A 212 6.85 -1.14 -1.57
N LEU A 213 7.98 -1.83 -1.64
CA LEU A 213 9.21 -1.40 -2.27
C LEU A 213 9.64 -2.39 -3.34
N VAL A 214 9.74 -1.91 -4.57
CA VAL A 214 10.34 -2.67 -5.68
C VAL A 214 11.84 -2.82 -5.42
N LEU A 215 12.33 -4.06 -5.45
CA LEU A 215 13.69 -4.39 -5.05
C LEU A 215 14.66 -4.51 -6.23
N ASN A 216 14.16 -4.95 -7.38
CA ASN A 216 14.95 -5.38 -8.53
C ASN A 216 14.96 -4.39 -9.71
N MET A 217 14.56 -3.15 -9.47
CA MET A 217 14.54 -2.11 -10.49
C MET A 217 15.67 -1.12 -10.23
N GLN A 218 16.53 -0.89 -11.21
CA GLN A 218 17.65 0.05 -11.09
C GLN A 218 17.16 1.50 -11.09
N SER A 219 17.95 2.38 -10.47
CA SER A 219 17.74 3.82 -10.50
C SER A 219 18.39 4.45 -11.73
N GLU A 220 17.79 5.52 -12.26
CA GLU A 220 18.42 6.37 -13.25
C GLU A 220 19.61 7.14 -12.65
N GLU A 221 20.65 7.37 -13.45
CA GLU A 221 21.90 7.99 -13.02
C GLU A 221 21.74 9.46 -12.57
N GLN A 222 20.79 10.19 -13.18
CA GLN A 222 20.45 11.55 -12.75
C GLN A 222 19.99 11.58 -11.29
N ARG A 223 19.12 10.64 -10.91
CA ARG A 223 18.56 10.57 -9.56
C ARG A 223 19.57 10.10 -8.52
N ILE A 224 20.50 9.23 -8.92
CA ILE A 224 21.66 8.84 -8.09
C ILE A 224 22.50 10.09 -7.81
N SER A 225 22.87 10.83 -8.87
CA SER A 225 23.67 12.05 -8.76
C SER A 225 23.01 13.13 -7.88
N GLU A 226 21.70 13.30 -7.99
CA GLU A 226 20.93 14.24 -7.15
C GLU A 226 20.98 13.86 -5.67
N TRP A 227 20.80 12.58 -5.36
CA TRP A 227 20.84 12.10 -3.99
C TRP A 227 22.25 12.20 -3.40
N GLU A 228 23.29 11.82 -4.16
CA GLU A 228 24.68 11.93 -3.72
C GLU A 228 25.06 13.39 -3.40
N LYS A 229 24.66 14.34 -4.24
CA LYS A 229 24.85 15.78 -3.97
C LYS A 229 24.17 16.23 -2.69
N LYS A 230 22.96 15.73 -2.41
CA LYS A 230 22.22 16.06 -1.18
C LYS A 230 22.89 15.46 0.07
N MET A 231 23.52 14.30 -0.05
CA MET A 231 24.17 13.61 1.06
C MET A 231 25.65 13.96 1.23
N ALA A 232 26.30 14.55 0.23
CA ALA A 232 27.71 14.95 0.27
C ALA A 232 28.16 15.67 1.56
N PRO A 233 27.39 16.61 2.16
CA PRO A 233 27.78 17.27 3.40
C PRO A 233 27.86 16.35 4.62
N ALA A 234 27.13 15.23 4.62
CA ALA A 234 27.07 14.26 5.71
C ALA A 234 28.12 13.14 5.57
N ILE A 235 28.87 13.10 4.46
CA ILE A 235 29.76 12.01 4.10
C ILE A 235 31.20 12.40 4.38
N SER A 236 31.82 11.77 5.38
CA SER A 236 33.24 11.96 5.69
C SER A 236 34.17 11.23 4.73
N ASN A 237 33.68 10.20 4.02
CA ASN A 237 34.48 9.40 3.08
C ASN A 237 33.66 9.04 1.81
N PRO A 238 33.95 9.65 0.65
CA PRO A 238 33.18 9.44 -0.58
C PRO A 238 33.30 8.02 -1.16
N SER A 239 34.31 7.24 -0.78
CA SER A 239 34.43 5.83 -1.20
C SER A 239 33.30 4.93 -0.67
N VAL A 240 32.55 5.40 0.33
CA VAL A 240 31.36 4.69 0.86
C VAL A 240 30.16 4.79 -0.10
N LEU A 241 30.06 5.87 -0.89
CA LEU A 241 28.97 6.07 -1.84
C LEU A 241 28.91 4.94 -2.88
N GLY A 242 30.06 4.56 -3.44
CA GLY A 242 30.13 3.48 -4.42
C GLY A 242 29.76 2.09 -3.88
N ARG A 243 29.56 1.94 -2.57
CA ARG A 243 29.10 0.68 -1.93
C ARG A 243 27.58 0.64 -1.73
N ILE A 244 26.89 1.76 -1.94
CA ILE A 244 25.45 1.87 -1.79
C ILE A 244 24.81 1.58 -3.14
N ALA A 245 24.01 0.53 -3.22
CA ALA A 245 23.23 0.24 -4.41
C ALA A 245 22.05 1.22 -4.52
N HIS A 246 21.70 1.63 -5.73
CA HIS A 246 20.54 2.48 -5.98
C HIS A 246 19.48 1.76 -6.80
N GLY A 247 18.24 1.83 -6.35
CA GLY A 247 17.09 1.24 -7.03
C GLY A 247 15.87 2.14 -7.01
N THR A 248 14.90 1.80 -7.85
CA THR A 248 13.58 2.44 -7.85
C THR A 248 12.63 1.60 -7.02
N GLY A 249 12.18 2.13 -5.88
CA GLY A 249 11.25 1.48 -4.97
C GLY A 249 9.79 1.54 -5.43
N GLY A 250 9.46 2.43 -6.36
CA GLY A 250 8.15 2.45 -7.02
C GLY A 250 7.84 3.77 -7.73
N PRO A 251 6.64 3.90 -8.31
CA PRO A 251 6.28 5.04 -9.15
C PRO A 251 5.87 6.28 -8.33
N LEU A 252 5.51 6.12 -7.06
CA LEU A 252 5.04 7.22 -6.22
C LEU A 252 6.16 7.82 -5.39
N ALA A 253 6.10 9.14 -5.16
CA ALA A 253 7.04 9.88 -4.33
C ALA A 253 8.52 9.64 -4.69
N GLN A 254 8.87 9.63 -5.99
CA GLN A 254 10.22 9.30 -6.48
C GLN A 254 11.35 10.20 -5.94
N HIS A 255 11.03 11.34 -5.34
CA HIS A 255 12.00 12.27 -4.72
C HIS A 255 12.27 11.93 -3.24
N ASP A 256 11.39 11.11 -2.65
CA ASP A 256 11.59 10.50 -1.34
C ASP A 256 12.32 9.17 -1.51
N TRP A 257 12.99 8.72 -0.46
CA TRP A 257 13.80 7.51 -0.50
C TRP A 257 13.71 6.74 0.81
N MET A 258 13.99 5.45 0.72
CA MET A 258 14.12 4.56 1.86
C MET A 258 15.43 3.77 1.76
N MET A 259 16.03 3.52 2.91
CA MET A 259 17.23 2.70 3.05
C MET A 259 16.83 1.26 3.38
N LEU A 260 17.12 0.35 2.46
CA LEU A 260 17.03 -1.08 2.72
C LEU A 260 18.41 -1.60 3.13
N ASN A 261 18.52 -2.02 4.37
CA ASN A 261 19.73 -2.58 4.96
C ASN A 261 19.56 -4.09 5.12
N ARG A 262 20.58 -4.84 4.70
CA ARG A 262 20.59 -6.30 4.77
C ARG A 262 21.82 -6.74 5.56
N CYS A 263 21.64 -7.46 6.68
CA CYS A 263 22.73 -8.14 7.37
C CYS A 263 22.63 -9.66 7.23
N ALA A 264 23.63 -10.27 6.61
CA ALA A 264 23.75 -11.73 6.61
C ALA A 264 23.96 -12.31 8.03
N CYS A 265 24.54 -11.53 8.96
CA CYS A 265 24.73 -11.91 10.37
C CYS A 265 23.42 -12.11 11.15
N CYS A 266 22.40 -11.33 10.82
CA CYS A 266 21.13 -11.27 11.54
C CYS A 266 20.08 -12.21 10.93
N GLY A 267 20.40 -12.87 9.80
CA GLY A 267 19.57 -13.91 9.19
C GLY A 267 19.76 -15.32 9.77
N SER A 268 20.88 -15.58 10.45
CA SER A 268 21.26 -16.93 10.92
C SER A 268 21.35 -17.10 12.45
N LEU A 269 21.37 -16.02 13.24
CA LEU A 269 21.44 -16.07 14.71
C LEU A 269 20.19 -15.49 15.38
N SER A 270 19.77 -16.10 16.49
CA SER A 270 18.69 -15.62 17.36
C SER A 270 18.92 -14.17 17.79
N SER A 271 17.87 -13.35 17.74
CA SER A 271 17.87 -11.88 17.82
C SER A 271 18.48 -11.24 19.07
N LYS A 272 18.88 -12.02 20.08
CA LYS A 272 19.43 -11.49 21.35
C LYS A 272 20.94 -11.25 21.36
N ASP A 273 21.69 -11.87 20.46
CA ASP A 273 23.16 -11.77 20.43
C ASP A 273 23.68 -11.11 19.13
N SER A 274 22.79 -10.48 18.37
CA SER A 274 23.16 -9.95 17.06
C SER A 274 23.98 -8.64 17.19
N PRO A 275 25.11 -8.48 16.49
CA PRO A 275 25.87 -7.23 16.48
C PRO A 275 25.07 -6.06 15.85
N CYS A 276 23.88 -6.32 15.28
CA CYS A 276 22.97 -5.31 14.75
C CYS A 276 22.33 -4.44 15.86
N SER A 277 22.24 -4.92 17.10
CA SER A 277 21.48 -4.29 18.20
C SER A 277 22.30 -3.50 19.24
N SER A 278 23.63 -3.39 19.10
CA SER A 278 24.47 -2.64 20.04
C SER A 278 24.79 -1.22 19.57
N GLN A 279 24.67 -0.26 20.50
CA GLN A 279 25.17 1.12 20.37
C GLN A 279 26.71 1.08 20.18
N ILE A 280 27.24 1.90 19.28
CA ILE A 280 28.69 2.06 19.08
C ILE A 280 29.07 3.46 19.59
N GLU A 281 29.95 3.54 20.58
CA GLU A 281 30.61 4.79 20.96
C GLU A 281 31.78 5.06 20.00
N GLY A 282 31.78 6.22 19.35
CA GLY A 282 32.90 6.72 18.55
C GLY A 282 33.02 8.24 18.68
N ASP A 283 34.24 8.73 18.97
CA ASP A 283 34.64 10.15 19.01
C ASP A 283 33.71 11.09 19.81
N GLY A 284 33.24 10.66 20.98
CA GLY A 284 32.47 11.51 21.90
C GLY A 284 31.11 11.98 21.37
N LYS A 285 30.60 11.37 20.30
CA LYS A 285 29.24 11.60 19.78
C LYS A 285 28.45 10.30 19.82
N LEU A 286 27.24 10.37 20.40
CA LEU A 286 26.30 9.25 20.43
C LEU A 286 25.67 9.10 19.03
N TYR A 287 26.08 8.09 18.28
CA TYR A 287 25.42 7.73 17.02
C TYR A 287 24.42 6.61 17.30
N SER A 288 23.12 6.90 17.15
CA SER A 288 22.10 5.86 17.21
C SER A 288 22.28 4.93 16.01
N LYS A 289 22.54 3.65 16.25
CA LYS A 289 22.62 2.60 15.23
C LYS A 289 21.22 2.15 14.82
N ASP A 290 20.32 3.10 14.59
CA ASP A 290 18.96 2.81 14.17
C ASP A 290 18.97 2.48 12.67
N TRP A 291 19.12 1.20 12.36
CA TRP A 291 19.02 0.69 10.99
C TRP A 291 17.59 0.81 10.41
N GLY A 292 16.64 1.26 11.22
CA GLY A 292 15.23 1.33 10.94
C GLY A 292 14.47 0.11 11.44
N GLN A 293 13.22 -0.01 10.99
CA GLN A 293 12.33 -1.10 11.36
C GLN A 293 12.77 -2.42 10.72
N GLU A 294 12.93 -3.48 11.51
CA GLU A 294 13.14 -4.83 10.99
C GLU A 294 11.82 -5.36 10.38
N LEU A 295 11.84 -5.68 9.08
CA LEU A 295 10.69 -6.22 8.36
C LEU A 295 10.75 -7.74 8.23
N LEU A 296 11.96 -8.27 8.07
CA LEU A 296 12.28 -9.69 8.03
C LEU A 296 13.59 -9.91 8.79
N PRO A 297 13.87 -11.12 9.30
CA PRO A 297 15.14 -11.41 9.98
C PRO A 297 16.35 -10.97 9.14
N GLY A 298 17.11 -10.00 9.64
CA GLY A 298 18.28 -9.45 8.95
C GLY A 298 17.99 -8.47 7.81
N VAL A 299 16.73 -8.05 7.62
CA VAL A 299 16.32 -7.03 6.63
C VAL A 299 15.63 -5.87 7.34
N PHE A 300 16.29 -4.72 7.32
CA PHE A 300 15.88 -3.51 8.02
C PHE A 300 15.55 -2.41 7.02
N LEU A 301 14.49 -1.66 7.31
CA LEU A 301 14.02 -0.55 6.48
C LEU A 301 14.03 0.75 7.30
N GLY A 302 14.82 1.71 6.86
CA GLY A 302 14.99 2.98 7.53
C GLY A 302 14.96 4.18 6.58
N ARG A 303 15.05 5.37 7.15
CA ARG A 303 15.27 6.64 6.44
C ARG A 303 16.56 7.32 6.83
N ASP A 304 17.26 6.78 7.82
CA ASP A 304 18.54 7.33 8.24
C ASP A 304 19.67 6.63 7.49
N VAL A 305 20.57 7.43 6.92
CA VAL A 305 21.79 7.00 6.24
C VAL A 305 23.02 7.12 7.13
N SER A 306 22.89 7.80 8.28
CA SER A 306 23.97 7.97 9.25
C SER A 306 24.63 6.63 9.64
N PRO A 307 23.90 5.53 9.87
CA PRO A 307 24.50 4.23 10.19
C PRO A 307 25.44 3.68 9.11
N VAL A 308 25.25 4.08 7.85
CA VAL A 308 26.10 3.68 6.71
C VAL A 308 27.43 4.44 6.75
N PHE A 309 27.41 5.71 7.16
CA PHE A 309 28.59 6.60 7.14
C PHE A 309 29.48 6.49 8.37
N VAL A 310 28.95 5.98 9.50
CA VAL A 310 29.70 5.79 10.76
C VAL A 310 30.64 4.57 10.71
N ARG A 311 30.64 3.78 9.63
CA ARG A 311 31.44 2.55 9.53
C ARG A 311 32.94 2.81 9.27
N SER A 312 33.73 2.44 10.27
CA SER A 312 35.21 2.38 10.28
C SER A 312 35.78 1.32 9.31
N LYS A 313 37.06 1.49 8.94
CA LYS A 313 37.79 0.87 7.82
C LYS A 313 37.96 -0.66 7.86
N GLU A 314 37.56 -1.38 8.90
CA GLU A 314 37.92 -2.79 9.11
C GLU A 314 36.73 -3.57 9.70
N GLU A 315 35.90 -4.21 8.86
CA GLU A 315 35.06 -5.40 9.19
C GLU A 315 34.26 -5.87 7.92
N PRO A 316 33.74 -7.13 7.86
CA PRO A 316 33.61 -7.89 6.62
C PRO A 316 32.38 -7.53 5.77
N ALA A 317 32.37 -8.02 4.52
CA ALA A 317 31.35 -7.81 3.47
C ALA A 317 29.95 -8.41 3.77
N ILE A 318 29.45 -8.23 4.98
CA ILE A 318 28.24 -8.90 5.53
C ILE A 318 26.99 -8.02 5.39
N PHE A 319 27.17 -6.71 5.22
CA PHE A 319 26.07 -5.76 5.08
C PHE A 319 25.96 -5.22 3.66
N SER A 320 24.77 -5.34 3.07
CA SER A 320 24.45 -4.63 1.82
C SER A 320 23.43 -3.53 2.07
N HIS A 321 23.65 -2.43 1.37
CA HIS A 321 22.98 -1.15 1.55
C HIS A 321 22.36 -0.76 0.23
N GLN A 322 21.04 -0.57 0.19
CA GLN A 322 20.33 -0.16 -1.01
C GLN A 322 19.41 1.01 -0.73
N VAL A 323 19.59 2.11 -1.47
CA VAL A 323 18.69 3.24 -1.49
C VAL A 323 17.62 2.98 -2.54
N LEU A 324 16.36 2.94 -2.11
CA LEU A 324 15.20 2.77 -2.98
C LEU A 324 14.42 4.08 -3.01
N HIS A 325 14.31 4.70 -4.19
CA HIS A 325 13.54 5.93 -4.31
C HIS A 325 12.11 5.67 -4.75
N GLY A 326 11.17 6.37 -4.13
CA GLY A 326 9.75 6.14 -4.27
C GLY A 326 9.29 4.81 -3.67
N HIS A 327 8.00 4.55 -3.80
CA HIS A 327 7.36 3.33 -3.32
C HIS A 327 6.14 2.97 -4.18
N ALA A 328 5.70 1.73 -4.05
CA ALA A 328 4.43 1.25 -4.58
C ALA A 328 3.36 1.38 -3.50
N GLU A 329 2.17 1.84 -3.88
CA GLU A 329 1.03 1.98 -2.97
C GLU A 329 -0.21 1.36 -3.62
N TRP A 330 -0.98 0.66 -2.80
CA TRP A 330 -2.25 0.05 -3.17
C TRP A 330 -3.36 0.65 -2.36
N PHE A 331 -4.48 0.95 -3.03
CA PHE A 331 -5.72 1.30 -2.35
C PHE A 331 -6.27 0.10 -1.57
N VAL A 332 -7.18 0.39 -0.63
CA VAL A 332 -7.87 -0.62 0.18
C VAL A 332 -8.52 -1.67 -0.73
N GLY A 333 -8.16 -2.94 -0.52
CA GLY A 333 -8.67 -4.09 -1.29
C GLY A 333 -8.08 -4.27 -2.69
N GLN A 334 -7.31 -3.32 -3.22
CA GLN A 334 -6.69 -3.42 -4.55
C GLN A 334 -5.67 -4.55 -4.60
N LEU A 335 -4.70 -4.56 -3.69
CA LEU A 335 -3.65 -5.60 -3.64
C LEU A 335 -4.26 -7.00 -3.56
N TRP A 336 -5.28 -7.17 -2.72
CA TRP A 336 -5.98 -8.46 -2.58
C TRP A 336 -6.66 -8.88 -3.89
N SER A 337 -7.30 -7.95 -4.59
CA SER A 337 -7.90 -8.21 -5.91
C SER A 337 -6.84 -8.61 -6.95
N GLU A 338 -5.69 -7.95 -6.96
CA GLU A 338 -4.60 -8.25 -7.89
C GLU A 338 -3.97 -9.63 -7.61
N VAL A 339 -3.75 -9.98 -6.35
CA VAL A 339 -3.30 -11.33 -5.95
C VAL A 339 -4.34 -12.39 -6.37
N LYS A 340 -5.63 -12.15 -6.10
CA LYS A 340 -6.72 -13.07 -6.49
C LYS A 340 -6.83 -13.25 -8.01
N ARG A 341 -6.50 -12.22 -8.79
CA ARG A 341 -6.44 -12.27 -10.26
C ARG A 341 -5.17 -12.95 -10.80
N GLY A 342 -4.27 -13.42 -9.93
CA GLY A 342 -3.02 -14.06 -10.32
C GLY A 342 -1.99 -13.09 -10.88
N LEU A 343 -2.11 -11.78 -10.60
CA LEU A 343 -1.12 -10.79 -11.02
C LEU A 343 0.12 -10.83 -10.12
N TRP A 344 -0.08 -11.11 -8.84
CA TRP A 344 1.00 -11.26 -7.86
C TRP A 344 1.01 -12.65 -7.26
N VAL A 345 2.18 -13.26 -7.21
CA VAL A 345 2.44 -14.45 -6.38
C VAL A 345 3.06 -13.97 -5.07
N THR A 346 2.50 -14.40 -3.94
CA THR A 346 3.00 -14.02 -2.62
C THR A 346 3.99 -15.05 -2.09
N LYS A 347 5.15 -14.62 -1.60
CA LYS A 347 6.16 -15.48 -0.95
C LYS A 347 6.39 -15.01 0.48
N GLN A 348 6.35 -15.95 1.42
CA GLN A 348 6.58 -15.72 2.85
C GLN A 348 8.01 -16.13 3.22
N ASN A 349 8.51 -15.64 4.37
CA ASN A 349 9.82 -16.01 4.94
C ASN A 349 11.01 -15.82 3.96
N ALA A 350 11.00 -14.75 3.18
CA ALA A 350 11.97 -14.56 2.11
C ALA A 350 13.28 -13.88 2.55
N SER A 351 13.60 -13.82 3.85
CA SER A 351 14.85 -13.23 4.35
C SER A 351 16.07 -13.88 3.71
N GLU A 352 16.11 -15.22 3.70
CA GLU A 352 17.22 -15.99 3.13
C GLU A 352 17.45 -15.67 1.65
N ILE A 353 16.36 -15.57 0.87
CA ILE A 353 16.42 -15.27 -0.57
C ILE A 353 16.90 -13.83 -0.79
N LEU A 354 16.40 -12.86 -0.01
CA LEU A 354 16.80 -11.45 -0.12
C LEU A 354 18.26 -11.20 0.27
N LEU A 355 18.82 -12.04 1.14
CA LEU A 355 20.20 -11.96 1.61
C LEU A 355 21.18 -12.67 0.66
N SER A 356 20.76 -13.77 0.04
CA SER A 356 21.61 -14.60 -0.84
C SER A 356 21.56 -14.21 -2.31
N THR A 357 20.43 -13.69 -2.80
CA THR A 357 20.19 -13.46 -4.23
C THR A 357 20.39 -11.99 -4.60
N PRO A 358 21.15 -11.68 -5.66
CA PRO A 358 21.30 -10.31 -6.12
C PRO A 358 19.98 -9.77 -6.71
N PRO A 359 19.71 -8.44 -6.62
CA PRO A 359 18.45 -7.85 -7.07
C PRO A 359 18.02 -8.20 -8.50
N HIS A 360 18.94 -8.29 -9.46
CA HIS A 360 18.59 -8.53 -10.86
C HIS A 360 18.15 -9.98 -11.16
N GLU A 361 18.53 -10.96 -10.33
CA GLU A 361 18.13 -12.37 -10.50
C GLU A 361 16.88 -12.73 -9.69
N LEU A 362 16.53 -11.88 -8.72
CA LEU A 362 15.49 -12.12 -7.70
C LEU A 362 14.15 -12.54 -8.32
N TRP A 363 13.73 -11.90 -9.41
CA TRP A 363 12.48 -12.26 -10.09
C TRP A 363 12.53 -13.65 -10.74
N HIS A 364 13.63 -13.97 -11.44
CA HIS A 364 13.78 -15.25 -12.13
C HIS A 364 13.86 -16.43 -11.18
N VAL A 365 14.46 -16.25 -9.99
CA VAL A 365 14.50 -17.26 -8.94
C VAL A 365 13.10 -17.47 -8.36
N LEU A 366 12.44 -16.39 -7.93
CA LEU A 366 11.18 -16.47 -7.21
C LEU A 366 9.97 -16.90 -8.05
N ILE A 367 9.99 -16.66 -9.38
CA ILE A 367 8.88 -17.04 -10.27
C ILE A 367 8.91 -18.53 -10.66
N ARG A 368 10.06 -19.21 -10.49
CA ARG A 368 10.23 -20.64 -10.84
C ARG A 368 9.88 -21.58 -9.70
N GLU A 369 9.98 -21.10 -8.47
CA GLU A 369 9.49 -21.77 -7.26
C GLU A 369 7.97 -21.68 -7.15
#